data_AF-A0A3M4YQH7-F1
#
_entry.id   AF-A0A3M4YQH7-F1
#
_cell.length_a   1.000
_cell.length_b   1.000
_cell.length_c   1.000
_cell.angle_alpha   90.00
_cell.angle_beta   90.00
_cell.angle_gamma   90.00
#
_symmetry.space_group_name_H-M   'P 1'
#
loop_
_entity.id
_entity.type
_entity.pdbx_description
1 polymer ?
#
loop_
_entity_poly.entity_id
_entity_poly.type
_entity_poly.pdbx_seq_one_letter_code
_entity_poly.pdbx_strand_id
1 'polypeptide(L)'
;MVTTVEPQFTDGEAHSVEEVSRVSKDLMDTLTSRGAEVARAPGLLITNEDVRRIRRYVNTGLELPTTLDEVSQLTGGQDNGIPGLGAEAIVELYLGIQAHAKSWSAIETAMQKVGSDLYVFSGNLIAIATDVVDFIKGLDSYQTLQVGDLTPSQIDAMPPVALMDQDSKRLPGLLSLVDELKVHIKDHSASTTRTRVGVTDFKRRLKDEIAPGVALKIRLAGSGDTDDEIARLTADVDQLNGRINHKLAEYEEYCEYKWIGFWWGLVGGAVSLSIFGPKASKALDEKDRLIEEKRQIEKQIKQSNALLSDLLAFETSLQDLKARVDGAASSVSNIESLWVLLEELVDASYDRIKNTNNALYLVSFVSRFQTLMSNWREIQVQAFDLLTAFNNALDEPVA
;
A
#
# COMPACT_ATOMS: atom_id res chain seq x y z
N MET A 1 -27.01 -6.82 -14.70
CA MET A 1 -27.07 -7.33 -13.32
C MET A 1 -25.67 -7.20 -12.76
N VAL A 2 -25.44 -6.19 -11.93
CA VAL A 2 -24.17 -5.97 -11.23
C VAL A 2 -24.24 -6.82 -9.97
N THR A 3 -23.52 -7.94 -9.96
CA THR A 3 -23.28 -8.71 -8.73
C THR A 3 -22.25 -7.96 -7.91
N THR A 4 -22.73 -7.17 -6.95
CA THR A 4 -21.95 -6.71 -5.81
C THR A 4 -21.54 -7.93 -5.00
N VAL A 5 -20.30 -8.40 -5.21
CA VAL A 5 -19.66 -9.31 -4.27
C VAL A 5 -19.17 -8.43 -3.12
N GLU A 6 -19.94 -8.38 -2.03
CA GLU A 6 -19.39 -7.95 -0.74
C GLU A 6 -18.18 -8.83 -0.46
N PRO A 7 -16.99 -8.25 -0.19
CA PRO A 7 -15.86 -9.07 0.20
C PRO A 7 -16.19 -9.66 1.58
N GLN A 8 -16.35 -10.97 1.65
CA GLN A 8 -16.33 -11.68 2.93
C GLN A 8 -14.88 -11.62 3.44
N PHE A 9 -14.63 -10.69 4.35
CA PHE A 9 -13.33 -10.42 4.94
C PHE A 9 -12.96 -11.35 6.10
N THR A 10 -13.82 -12.31 6.44
CA THR A 10 -13.64 -13.22 7.58
C THR A 10 -13.95 -14.66 7.15
N ASP A 11 -13.30 -15.64 7.77
CA ASP A 11 -13.52 -17.09 7.52
C ASP A 11 -14.87 -17.60 8.06
N GLY A 12 -15.68 -16.71 8.64
CA GLY A 12 -16.99 -17.03 9.21
C GLY A 12 -16.92 -17.75 10.56
N GLU A 13 -15.73 -17.90 11.16
CA GLU A 13 -15.56 -18.49 12.49
C GLU A 13 -15.42 -17.41 13.58
N ALA A 14 -15.90 -17.74 14.79
CA ALA A 14 -15.74 -16.87 15.94
C ALA A 14 -14.32 -17.02 16.50
N HIS A 15 -13.45 -16.06 16.20
CA HIS A 15 -12.08 -16.03 16.72
C HIS A 15 -12.04 -15.58 18.18
N SER A 16 -11.22 -16.25 18.98
CA SER A 16 -11.01 -15.83 20.36
C SER A 16 -10.26 -14.49 20.43
N VAL A 17 -10.52 -13.68 21.46
CA VAL A 17 -9.78 -12.42 21.72
C VAL A 17 -8.27 -12.66 21.78
N GLU A 18 -7.84 -13.86 22.21
CA GLU A 18 -6.45 -14.31 22.23
C GLU A 18 -5.87 -14.43 20.83
N GLU A 19 -6.60 -15.09 19.93
CA GLU A 19 -6.19 -15.29 18.54
C GLU A 19 -6.10 -13.95 17.83
N VAL A 20 -7.12 -13.10 17.95
CA VAL A 20 -7.11 -11.78 17.32
C VAL A 20 -6.03 -10.87 17.90
N SER A 21 -5.77 -10.92 19.22
CA SER A 21 -4.73 -10.10 19.86
C SER A 21 -3.33 -10.59 19.52
N ARG A 22 -3.11 -11.92 19.49
CA ARG A 22 -1.87 -12.51 19.01
C ARG A 22 -1.68 -12.12 17.55
N VAL A 23 -2.70 -12.28 16.72
CA VAL A 23 -2.73 -11.92 15.29
C VAL A 23 -2.52 -10.43 15.04
N SER A 24 -2.91 -9.57 15.96
CA SER A 24 -2.59 -8.15 15.86
C SER A 24 -1.15 -7.87 16.28
N LYS A 25 -0.62 -8.53 17.31
CA LYS A 25 0.76 -8.35 17.81
C LYS A 25 1.80 -8.68 16.75
N ASP A 26 1.95 -9.94 16.36
CA ASP A 26 3.05 -10.29 15.46
C ASP A 26 2.80 -9.81 14.00
N LEU A 27 1.59 -9.32 13.64
CA LEU A 27 1.36 -8.58 12.37
C LEU A 27 2.14 -7.29 12.45
N MET A 28 1.92 -6.55 13.54
CA MET A 28 2.57 -5.28 13.74
C MET A 28 4.07 -5.44 13.94
N ASP A 29 4.54 -6.43 14.70
CA ASP A 29 5.99 -6.70 14.86
C ASP A 29 6.64 -7.01 13.49
N THR A 30 5.91 -7.67 12.59
CA THR A 30 6.40 -7.95 11.23
C THR A 30 6.37 -6.70 10.34
N LEU A 31 5.32 -5.89 10.43
CA LEU A 31 5.17 -4.62 9.72
C LEU A 31 6.19 -3.54 10.16
N THR A 32 6.68 -3.64 11.39
CA THR A 32 7.59 -2.66 11.99
C THR A 32 9.04 -3.13 12.01
N SER A 33 9.30 -4.42 11.72
CA SER A 33 10.64 -4.96 11.56
C SER A 33 11.41 -4.25 10.44
N ARG A 34 12.35 -3.38 10.82
CA ARG A 34 13.35 -2.82 9.91
C ARG A 34 14.35 -3.92 9.55
N GLY A 35 14.15 -4.58 8.42
CA GLY A 35 15.20 -5.39 7.79
C GLY A 35 16.36 -4.49 7.39
N ALA A 36 17.43 -4.47 8.19
CA ALA A 36 18.70 -3.88 7.83
C ALA A 36 19.30 -4.63 6.63
N GLU A 37 19.81 -3.88 5.64
CA GLU A 37 20.51 -4.37 4.43
C GLU A 37 19.69 -4.85 3.22
N VAL A 38 18.54 -4.25 2.90
CA VAL A 38 17.95 -4.36 1.54
C VAL A 38 17.58 -2.98 1.03
N ALA A 39 17.97 -2.67 -0.22
CA ALA A 39 17.68 -1.40 -0.92
C ALA A 39 16.18 -1.09 -1.11
N ARG A 40 15.28 -1.94 -0.61
CA ARG A 40 13.86 -1.67 -0.40
C ARG A 40 13.32 -2.66 0.64
N ALA A 41 13.10 -2.22 1.88
CA ALA A 41 12.26 -3.00 2.79
C ALA A 41 10.80 -2.95 2.26
N PRO A 42 10.05 -4.07 2.25
CA PRO A 42 8.63 -4.08 1.90
C PRO A 42 7.83 -3.44 3.05
N GLY A 43 7.88 -2.11 3.15
CA GLY A 43 7.20 -1.36 4.20
C GLY A 43 5.68 -1.39 4.05
N LEU A 44 5.00 -1.17 5.18
CA LEU A 44 3.55 -0.92 5.26
C LEU A 44 3.12 0.26 4.36
N LEU A 45 3.99 1.26 4.20
CA LEU A 45 3.73 2.52 3.51
C LEU A 45 4.66 2.71 2.30
N ILE A 46 4.24 3.59 1.37
CA ILE A 46 5.06 4.03 0.24
C ILE A 46 6.29 4.82 0.72
N THR A 47 7.38 4.77 -0.03
CA THR A 47 8.64 5.46 0.28
C THR A 47 8.74 6.83 -0.42
N ASN A 48 9.68 7.68 0.04
CA ASN A 48 10.00 8.96 -0.62
C ASN A 48 10.33 8.78 -2.11
N GLU A 49 11.07 7.71 -2.44
CA GLU A 49 11.45 7.41 -3.81
C GLU A 49 10.26 6.98 -4.67
N ASP A 50 9.25 6.30 -4.08
CA ASP A 50 8.01 6.00 -4.78
C ASP A 50 7.27 7.30 -5.15
N VAL A 51 7.11 8.21 -4.19
CA VAL A 51 6.42 9.50 -4.39
C VAL A 51 7.12 10.33 -5.46
N ARG A 52 8.45 10.46 -5.39
CA ARG A 52 9.24 11.23 -6.37
C ARG A 52 9.08 10.70 -7.80
N ARG A 53 9.16 9.38 -7.99
CA ARG A 53 9.05 8.77 -9.33
C ARG A 53 7.66 8.88 -9.91
N ILE A 54 6.62 8.75 -9.09
CA ILE A 54 5.25 8.98 -9.55
C ILE A 54 5.07 10.44 -9.98
N ARG A 55 5.57 11.41 -9.19
CA ARG A 55 5.51 12.83 -9.56
C ARG A 55 6.28 13.14 -10.85
N ARG A 56 7.43 12.50 -11.09
CA ARG A 56 8.17 12.66 -12.36
C ARG A 56 7.29 12.28 -13.55
N TYR A 57 6.63 11.11 -13.49
CA TYR A 57 5.67 10.72 -14.52
C TYR A 57 4.54 11.74 -14.69
N VAL A 58 3.96 12.21 -13.57
CA VAL A 58 2.86 13.19 -13.60
C VAL A 58 3.30 14.47 -14.29
N ASN A 59 4.46 15.02 -13.97
CA ASN A 59 4.97 16.23 -14.60
C ASN A 59 5.20 16.02 -16.09
N THR A 60 5.87 14.93 -16.49
CA THR A 60 6.05 14.59 -17.90
C THR A 60 4.71 14.47 -18.63
N GLY A 61 3.71 13.80 -18.05
CA GLY A 61 2.39 13.65 -18.64
C GLY A 61 1.61 14.98 -18.75
N LEU A 62 1.83 15.91 -17.82
CA LEU A 62 1.22 17.24 -17.84
C LEU A 62 1.83 18.15 -18.91
N GLU A 63 3.13 17.99 -19.18
CA GLU A 63 3.92 18.76 -20.15
C GLU A 63 3.75 18.31 -21.61
N LEU A 64 3.08 17.17 -21.85
CA LEU A 64 2.86 16.67 -23.21
C LEU A 64 2.07 17.71 -24.05
N PRO A 65 2.51 17.98 -25.29
CA PRO A 65 1.80 18.88 -26.18
C PRO A 65 0.44 18.29 -26.52
N THR A 66 -0.61 19.09 -26.51
CA THR A 66 -1.98 18.60 -26.76
C THR A 66 -2.66 19.36 -27.90
N THR A 67 -1.97 20.33 -28.50
CA THR A 67 -2.46 21.03 -29.68
C THR A 67 -2.04 20.28 -30.95
N LEU A 68 -2.92 20.29 -31.95
CA LEU A 68 -2.66 19.62 -33.22
C LEU A 68 -1.43 20.20 -33.93
N ASP A 69 -1.21 21.51 -33.82
CA ASP A 69 -0.09 22.21 -34.46
C ASP A 69 1.27 21.78 -33.87
N GLU A 70 1.39 21.75 -32.53
CA GLU A 70 2.61 21.30 -31.85
C GLU A 70 2.91 19.83 -32.14
N VAL A 71 1.88 18.98 -32.09
CA VAL A 71 2.04 17.54 -32.36
C VAL A 71 2.35 17.27 -33.83
N SER A 72 1.76 18.02 -34.77
CA SER A 72 2.06 17.89 -36.20
C SER A 72 3.53 18.16 -36.52
N GLN A 73 4.17 19.07 -35.79
CA GLN A 73 5.61 19.32 -35.94
C GLN A 73 6.45 18.15 -35.42
N LEU A 74 6.00 17.48 -34.34
CA LEU A 74 6.67 16.31 -33.77
C LEU A 74 6.52 15.04 -34.61
N THR A 75 5.38 14.89 -35.31
CA THR A 75 5.09 13.70 -36.14
C THR A 75 5.61 13.78 -37.57
N GLY A 76 6.36 14.84 -37.92
CA GLY A 76 6.91 15.03 -39.27
C GLY A 76 5.93 15.65 -40.28
N GLY A 77 4.86 16.30 -39.82
CA GLY A 77 3.83 16.94 -40.66
C GLY A 77 2.42 16.37 -40.45
N GLN A 78 1.44 16.90 -41.19
CA GLN A 78 0.02 16.51 -41.11
C GLN A 78 -0.27 15.10 -41.63
N ASP A 79 0.55 14.56 -42.53
CA ASP A 79 0.39 13.20 -43.05
C ASP A 79 1.76 12.52 -43.07
N ASN A 80 1.99 11.63 -42.10
CA ASN A 80 3.18 10.79 -42.05
C ASN A 80 2.99 9.45 -42.78
N GLY A 81 1.83 9.26 -43.44
CA GLY A 81 1.53 8.06 -44.24
C GLY A 81 1.32 6.78 -43.42
N ILE A 82 1.39 6.84 -42.08
CA ILE A 82 1.22 5.68 -41.19
C ILE A 82 -0.13 5.78 -40.46
N PRO A 83 -1.14 4.97 -40.84
CA PRO A 83 -2.42 4.96 -40.15
C PRO A 83 -2.27 4.74 -38.64
N GLY A 84 -2.88 5.61 -37.84
CA GLY A 84 -2.78 5.55 -36.37
C GLY A 84 -1.55 6.22 -35.77
N LEU A 85 -0.63 6.77 -36.58
CA LEU A 85 0.49 7.60 -36.11
C LEU A 85 0.36 9.09 -36.48
N GLY A 86 -0.70 9.48 -37.20
CA GLY A 86 -0.98 10.88 -37.53
C GLY A 86 -1.16 11.76 -36.30
N ALA A 87 -1.05 13.08 -36.49
CA ALA A 87 -1.02 14.05 -35.41
C ALA A 87 -2.26 13.95 -34.49
N GLU A 88 -3.45 13.74 -35.05
CA GLU A 88 -4.69 13.56 -34.28
C GLU A 88 -4.63 12.36 -33.34
N ALA A 89 -4.05 11.26 -33.83
CA ALA A 89 -3.96 10.01 -33.08
C ALA A 89 -2.91 10.07 -31.95
N ILE A 90 -1.91 10.96 -32.07
CA ILE A 90 -0.94 11.26 -31.01
C ILE A 90 -1.53 12.26 -30.01
N VAL A 91 -2.26 13.28 -30.47
CA VAL A 91 -3.01 14.21 -29.60
C VAL A 91 -3.98 13.44 -28.70
N GLU A 92 -4.73 12.48 -29.25
CA GLU A 92 -5.66 11.65 -28.47
C GLU A 92 -4.94 10.89 -27.34
N LEU A 93 -3.80 10.27 -27.66
CA LEU A 93 -2.99 9.56 -26.67
C LEU A 93 -2.47 10.52 -25.57
N TYR A 94 -1.95 11.68 -25.98
CA TYR A 94 -1.41 12.68 -25.06
C TYR A 94 -2.50 13.29 -24.16
N LEU A 95 -3.71 13.53 -24.68
CA LEU A 95 -4.86 13.94 -23.87
C LEU A 95 -5.23 12.87 -22.83
N GLY A 96 -5.21 11.58 -23.21
CA GLY A 96 -5.43 10.46 -22.30
C GLY A 96 -4.40 10.42 -21.17
N ILE A 97 -3.11 10.56 -21.51
CA ILE A 97 -2.01 10.62 -20.54
C ILE A 97 -2.16 11.83 -19.62
N GLN A 98 -2.46 13.00 -20.15
CA GLN A 98 -2.60 14.21 -19.37
C GLN A 98 -3.78 14.10 -18.39
N ALA A 99 -4.90 13.53 -18.82
CA ALA A 99 -6.04 13.26 -17.95
C ALA A 99 -5.68 12.26 -16.83
N HIS A 100 -4.93 11.21 -17.15
CA HIS A 100 -4.42 10.26 -16.17
C HIS A 100 -3.48 10.94 -15.17
N ALA A 101 -2.50 11.71 -15.62
CA ALA A 101 -1.58 12.47 -14.77
C ALA A 101 -2.32 13.45 -13.84
N LYS A 102 -3.31 14.18 -14.36
CA LYS A 102 -4.16 15.10 -13.56
C LYS A 102 -4.91 14.39 -12.43
N SER A 103 -5.27 13.11 -12.60
CA SER A 103 -5.99 12.34 -11.58
C SER A 103 -5.13 12.00 -10.35
N TRP A 104 -3.80 12.06 -10.48
CA TRP A 104 -2.88 11.75 -9.38
C TRP A 104 -3.02 12.69 -8.18
N SER A 105 -3.25 13.99 -8.40
CA SER A 105 -3.30 14.98 -7.32
C SER A 105 -4.32 14.62 -6.22
N ALA A 106 -5.50 14.15 -6.62
CA ALA A 106 -6.52 13.73 -5.67
C ALA A 106 -6.11 12.47 -4.87
N ILE A 107 -5.40 11.54 -5.53
CA ILE A 107 -4.88 10.33 -4.90
C ILE A 107 -3.77 10.67 -3.91
N GLU A 108 -2.86 11.55 -4.30
CA GLU A 108 -1.80 12.04 -3.44
C GLU A 108 -2.33 12.71 -2.17
N THR A 109 -3.32 13.61 -2.31
CA THR A 109 -4.00 14.21 -1.15
C THR A 109 -4.68 13.14 -0.28
N ALA A 110 -5.30 12.13 -0.89
CA ALA A 110 -5.93 11.04 -0.15
C ALA A 110 -4.91 10.17 0.60
N MET A 111 -3.74 9.91 0.01
CA MET A 111 -2.64 9.18 0.66
C MET A 111 -2.03 9.97 1.81
N GLN A 112 -1.86 11.28 1.67
CA GLN A 112 -1.47 12.17 2.77
C GLN A 112 -2.49 12.12 3.91
N LYS A 113 -3.79 12.13 3.57
CA LYS A 113 -4.86 11.97 4.56
C LYS A 113 -4.78 10.63 5.28
N VAL A 114 -4.51 9.52 4.59
CA VAL A 114 -4.30 8.21 5.24
C VAL A 114 -3.13 8.26 6.23
N GLY A 115 -2.00 8.87 5.85
CA GLY A 115 -0.88 9.07 6.77
C GLY A 115 -1.26 9.90 8.00
N SER A 116 -1.99 11.00 7.81
CA SER A 116 -2.45 11.85 8.90
C SER A 116 -3.46 11.15 9.81
N ASP A 117 -4.42 10.42 9.23
CA ASP A 117 -5.44 9.69 9.97
C ASP A 117 -4.80 8.55 10.78
N LEU A 118 -3.84 7.83 10.20
CA LEU A 118 -3.06 6.81 10.92
C LEU A 118 -2.28 7.41 12.08
N TYR A 119 -1.64 8.57 11.89
CA TYR A 119 -0.90 9.24 12.95
C TYR A 119 -1.79 9.68 14.12
N VAL A 120 -2.93 10.31 13.81
CA VAL A 120 -3.92 10.76 14.80
C VAL A 120 -4.55 9.56 15.52
N PHE A 121 -4.98 8.55 14.76
CA PHE A 121 -5.55 7.33 15.33
C PHE A 121 -4.56 6.64 16.26
N SER A 122 -3.29 6.50 15.87
CA SER A 122 -2.26 5.88 16.72
C SER A 122 -2.13 6.62 18.06
N GLY A 123 -2.16 7.96 18.04
CA GLY A 123 -2.13 8.78 19.25
C GLY A 123 -3.35 8.56 20.14
N ASN A 124 -4.55 8.59 19.57
CA ASN A 124 -5.81 8.37 20.29
C ASN A 124 -5.90 6.96 20.87
N LEU A 125 -5.53 5.94 20.09
CA LEU A 125 -5.48 4.56 20.54
C LEU A 125 -4.51 4.39 21.71
N ILE A 126 -3.32 4.99 21.65
CA ILE A 126 -2.35 4.92 22.76
C ILE A 126 -2.92 5.59 24.03
N ALA A 127 -3.59 6.73 23.89
CA ALA A 127 -4.21 7.42 25.02
C ALA A 127 -5.33 6.58 25.65
N ILE A 128 -6.31 6.15 24.84
CA ILE A 128 -7.45 5.33 25.30
C ILE A 128 -6.96 4.01 25.90
N ALA A 129 -5.97 3.36 25.26
CA ALA A 129 -5.40 2.11 25.77
C ALA A 129 -4.67 2.31 27.11
N THR A 130 -4.04 3.46 27.31
CA THR A 130 -3.43 3.84 28.59
C THR A 130 -4.52 4.00 29.67
N ASP A 131 -5.58 4.75 29.36
CA ASP A 131 -6.71 4.96 30.28
C ASP A 131 -7.40 3.64 30.66
N VAL A 132 -7.57 2.74 29.69
CA VAL A 132 -8.09 1.37 29.89
C VAL A 132 -7.18 0.57 30.83
N VAL A 133 -5.86 0.60 30.58
CA VAL A 133 -4.88 -0.11 31.42
C VAL A 133 -4.86 0.43 32.85
N ASP A 134 -4.87 1.75 33.01
CA ASP A 134 -4.85 2.41 34.31
C ASP A 134 -6.17 2.18 35.07
N PHE A 135 -7.30 2.20 34.37
CA PHE A 135 -8.60 1.85 34.94
C PHE A 135 -8.59 0.44 35.52
N ILE A 136 -8.10 -0.54 34.76
CA ILE A 136 -8.05 -1.95 35.18
C ILE A 136 -7.08 -2.13 36.35
N LYS A 137 -5.90 -1.50 36.31
CA LYS A 137 -4.92 -1.53 37.41
C LYS A 137 -5.45 -0.88 38.70
N GLY A 138 -6.41 0.03 38.57
CA GLY A 138 -7.12 0.67 39.67
C GLY A 138 -8.29 -0.14 40.26
N LEU A 139 -8.55 -1.36 39.80
CA LEU A 139 -9.54 -2.27 40.39
C LEU A 139 -8.92 -3.06 41.54
N ASP A 140 -9.67 -3.26 42.62
CA ASP A 140 -9.19 -3.97 43.80
C ASP A 140 -8.91 -5.45 43.49
N SER A 141 -9.75 -6.05 42.63
CA SER A 141 -9.59 -7.40 42.10
C SER A 141 -8.27 -7.56 41.33
N TYR A 142 -7.81 -6.52 40.64
CA TYR A 142 -6.54 -6.56 39.91
C TYR A 142 -5.35 -6.49 40.88
N GLN A 143 -5.40 -5.59 41.85
CA GLN A 143 -4.30 -5.35 42.81
C GLN A 143 -4.04 -6.55 43.71
N THR A 144 -5.09 -7.30 44.06
CA THR A 144 -4.99 -8.49 44.91
C THR A 144 -4.39 -9.72 44.21
N LEU A 145 -4.41 -9.76 42.87
CA LEU A 145 -3.96 -10.93 42.10
C LEU A 145 -2.43 -11.12 42.07
N GLN A 146 -1.61 -10.11 42.40
CA GLN A 146 -0.13 -10.18 42.42
C GLN A 146 0.50 -10.86 41.18
N VAL A 147 -0.09 -10.65 40.01
CA VAL A 147 0.18 -11.30 38.71
C VAL A 147 1.32 -10.66 37.91
N GLY A 148 2.14 -9.81 38.54
CA GLY A 148 3.05 -8.87 37.87
C GLY A 148 4.04 -9.48 36.86
N ASP A 149 4.42 -10.74 37.04
CA ASP A 149 5.43 -11.44 36.22
C ASP A 149 4.86 -12.54 35.30
N LEU A 150 3.53 -12.70 35.23
CA LEU A 150 2.90 -13.77 34.45
C LEU A 150 2.55 -13.31 33.02
N THR A 151 2.81 -14.17 32.04
CA THR A 151 2.36 -13.98 30.66
C THR A 151 0.83 -14.16 30.54
N PRO A 152 0.16 -13.55 29.53
CA PRO A 152 -1.26 -13.77 29.25
C PRO A 152 -1.67 -15.25 29.27
N SER A 153 -0.86 -16.10 28.63
CA SER A 153 -1.11 -17.54 28.53
C SER A 153 -1.00 -18.28 29.88
N GLN A 154 -0.14 -17.80 30.78
CA GLN A 154 0.00 -18.36 32.14
C GLN A 154 -1.15 -17.95 33.04
N ILE A 155 -1.64 -16.71 32.88
CA ILE A 155 -2.80 -16.18 33.61
C ILE A 155 -4.07 -16.93 33.21
N ASP A 156 -4.26 -17.21 31.92
CA ASP A 156 -5.45 -17.91 31.42
C ASP A 156 -5.52 -19.38 31.85
N ALA A 157 -4.38 -19.98 32.22
CA ALA A 157 -4.31 -21.34 32.77
C ALA A 157 -4.64 -21.41 34.27
N MET A 158 -4.79 -20.27 34.94
CA MET A 158 -5.14 -20.22 36.36
C MET A 158 -6.66 -20.43 36.56
N PRO A 159 -7.07 -21.00 37.71
CA PRO A 159 -8.50 -21.12 38.02
C PRO A 159 -9.14 -19.72 38.08
N PRO A 160 -10.39 -19.56 37.56
CA PRO A 160 -11.04 -18.26 37.49
C PRO A 160 -11.15 -17.61 38.88
N VAL A 161 -10.84 -16.32 38.96
CA VAL A 161 -10.93 -15.53 40.18
C VAL A 161 -12.08 -14.56 40.02
N ALA A 162 -13.09 -14.65 40.88
CA ALA A 162 -14.26 -13.78 40.78
C ALA A 162 -13.87 -12.30 40.98
N LEU A 163 -14.48 -11.43 40.18
CA LEU A 163 -14.44 -9.99 40.37
C LEU A 163 -15.14 -9.61 41.68
N MET A 164 -14.56 -8.66 42.40
CA MET A 164 -15.20 -8.06 43.56
C MET A 164 -16.46 -7.26 43.14
N ASP A 165 -17.48 -7.26 43.99
CA ASP A 165 -18.77 -6.61 43.71
C ASP A 165 -18.64 -5.11 43.40
N GLN A 166 -17.68 -4.42 44.05
CA GLN A 166 -17.40 -3.01 43.78
C GLN A 166 -16.78 -2.76 42.40
N ASP A 167 -15.95 -3.68 41.91
CA ASP A 167 -15.30 -3.58 40.59
C ASP A 167 -16.29 -3.92 39.48
N SER A 168 -17.21 -4.86 39.72
CA SER A 168 -18.28 -5.22 38.78
C SER A 168 -19.16 -4.01 38.42
N LYS A 169 -19.39 -3.09 39.37
CA LYS A 169 -20.15 -1.84 39.13
C LYS A 169 -19.40 -0.82 38.27
N ARG A 170 -18.09 -0.99 38.09
CA ARG A 170 -17.22 -0.10 37.30
C ARG A 170 -17.08 -0.57 35.85
N LEU A 171 -17.41 -1.83 35.53
CA LEU A 171 -17.32 -2.39 34.17
C LEU A 171 -18.03 -1.57 33.07
N PRO A 172 -19.19 -0.92 33.30
CA PRO A 172 -19.79 -0.05 32.28
C PRO A 172 -18.88 1.10 31.83
N GLY A 173 -18.05 1.64 32.74
CA GLY A 173 -17.06 2.67 32.40
C GLY A 173 -15.94 2.13 31.50
N LEU A 174 -15.49 0.90 31.74
CA LEU A 174 -14.51 0.21 30.90
C LEU A 174 -15.07 -0.07 29.49
N LEU A 175 -16.33 -0.53 29.41
CA LEU A 175 -17.01 -0.75 28.12
C LEU A 175 -17.15 0.55 27.32
N SER A 176 -17.39 1.69 27.98
CA SER A 176 -17.45 2.99 27.31
C SER A 176 -16.14 3.39 26.64
N LEU A 177 -14.99 3.09 27.25
CA LEU A 177 -13.66 3.36 26.66
C LEU A 177 -13.41 2.46 25.43
N VAL A 178 -13.86 1.21 25.49
CA VAL A 178 -13.75 0.27 24.37
C VAL A 178 -14.67 0.68 23.21
N ASP A 179 -15.89 1.16 23.49
CA ASP A 179 -16.80 1.70 22.48
C ASP A 179 -16.26 2.97 21.80
N GLU A 180 -15.59 3.85 22.55
CA GLU A 180 -14.91 5.02 21.98
C GLU A 180 -13.84 4.61 20.96
N LEU A 181 -13.08 3.55 21.24
CA LEU A 181 -12.10 3.02 20.30
C LEU A 181 -12.73 2.50 19.00
N LYS A 182 -13.91 1.87 19.06
CA LYS A 182 -14.64 1.41 17.85
C LYS A 182 -15.01 2.58 16.94
N VAL A 183 -15.46 3.69 17.52
CA VAL A 183 -15.80 4.90 16.76
C VAL A 183 -14.57 5.42 16.04
N HIS A 184 -13.43 5.52 16.72
CA HIS A 184 -12.17 5.97 16.10
C HIS A 184 -11.69 5.05 14.97
N ILE A 185 -11.75 3.72 15.14
CA ILE A 185 -11.38 2.76 14.08
C ILE A 185 -12.22 3.02 12.82
N LYS A 186 -13.53 3.16 12.98
CA LYS A 186 -14.45 3.37 11.86
C LYS A 186 -14.24 4.72 11.15
N ASP A 187 -14.04 5.79 11.92
CA ASP A 187 -13.86 7.14 11.37
C ASP A 187 -12.55 7.25 10.58
N HIS A 188 -11.49 6.58 11.04
CA HIS A 188 -10.18 6.61 10.40
C HIS A 188 -10.01 5.57 9.28
N SER A 189 -10.75 4.45 9.28
CA SER A 189 -10.67 3.44 8.21
C SER A 189 -11.29 3.89 6.88
N ALA A 190 -12.29 4.76 6.93
CA ALA A 190 -13.00 5.24 5.75
C ALA A 190 -12.11 5.96 4.73
N SER A 191 -11.05 6.66 5.19
CA SER A 191 -10.11 7.31 4.28
C SER A 191 -9.22 6.30 3.56
N THR A 192 -8.80 5.23 4.24
CA THR A 192 -8.03 4.13 3.66
C THR A 192 -8.79 3.45 2.53
N THR A 193 -10.07 3.09 2.75
CA THR A 193 -10.90 2.47 1.71
C THR A 193 -11.08 3.38 0.50
N ARG A 194 -11.31 4.68 0.71
CA ARG A 194 -11.43 5.64 -0.40
C ARG A 194 -10.12 5.75 -1.20
N THR A 195 -8.99 5.84 -0.51
CA THR A 195 -7.66 5.89 -1.15
C THR A 195 -7.40 4.62 -1.95
N ARG A 196 -7.78 3.44 -1.43
CA ARG A 196 -7.63 2.17 -2.14
C ARG A 196 -8.33 2.20 -3.49
N VAL A 197 -9.62 2.59 -3.49
CA VAL A 197 -10.41 2.69 -4.73
C VAL A 197 -9.73 3.62 -5.73
N GLY A 198 -9.27 4.80 -5.29
CA GLY A 198 -8.57 5.75 -6.15
C GLY A 198 -7.26 5.19 -6.75
N VAL A 199 -6.44 4.53 -5.94
CA VAL A 199 -5.17 3.92 -6.40
C VAL A 199 -5.44 2.76 -7.35
N THR A 200 -6.44 1.92 -7.08
CA THR A 200 -6.85 0.81 -7.97
C THR A 200 -7.38 1.32 -9.31
N ASP A 201 -8.18 2.38 -9.31
CA ASP A 201 -8.67 2.98 -10.56
C ASP A 201 -7.55 3.61 -11.38
N PHE A 202 -6.59 4.28 -10.74
CA PHE A 202 -5.40 4.81 -11.40
C PHE A 202 -4.56 3.68 -12.02
N LYS A 203 -4.29 2.63 -11.24
CA LYS A 203 -3.61 1.41 -11.71
C LYS A 203 -4.31 0.80 -12.93
N ARG A 204 -5.63 0.67 -12.87
CA ARG A 204 -6.44 0.09 -13.95
C ARG A 204 -6.33 0.92 -15.23
N ARG A 205 -6.51 2.25 -15.15
CA ARG A 205 -6.38 3.14 -16.33
C ARG A 205 -4.98 3.10 -16.93
N LEU A 206 -3.94 3.08 -16.10
CA LEU A 206 -2.56 2.92 -16.54
C LEU A 206 -2.37 1.63 -17.37
N LYS A 207 -2.89 0.50 -16.86
CA LYS A 207 -2.74 -0.83 -17.46
C LYS A 207 -3.60 -1.03 -18.71
N ASP A 208 -4.86 -0.59 -18.67
CA ASP A 208 -5.87 -0.97 -19.66
C ASP A 208 -6.02 0.07 -20.78
N GLU A 209 -5.64 1.32 -20.53
CA GLU A 209 -5.85 2.43 -21.47
C GLU A 209 -4.50 3.03 -21.93
N ILE A 210 -3.66 3.46 -20.99
CA ILE A 210 -2.45 4.23 -21.31
C ILE A 210 -1.33 3.35 -21.90
N ALA A 211 -0.94 2.29 -21.20
CA ALA A 211 0.16 1.43 -21.65
C ALA A 211 -0.11 0.75 -23.01
N PRO A 212 -1.31 0.21 -23.30
CA PRO A 212 -1.61 -0.37 -24.60
C PRO A 212 -1.58 0.67 -25.73
N GLY A 213 -2.06 1.89 -25.46
CA GLY A 213 -2.02 3.00 -26.41
C GLY A 213 -0.59 3.36 -26.82
N VAL A 214 0.32 3.50 -25.85
CA VAL A 214 1.74 3.78 -26.10
C VAL A 214 2.42 2.64 -26.87
N ALA A 215 2.21 1.39 -26.43
CA ALA A 215 2.79 0.21 -27.09
C ALA A 215 2.31 0.08 -28.56
N LEU A 216 1.06 0.47 -28.85
CA LEU A 216 0.57 0.53 -30.22
C LEU A 216 1.33 1.58 -31.05
N LYS A 217 1.54 2.80 -30.52
CA LYS A 217 2.28 3.84 -31.24
C LYS A 217 3.74 3.45 -31.49
N ILE A 218 4.40 2.82 -30.51
CA ILE A 218 5.78 2.32 -30.65
C ILE A 218 5.88 1.33 -31.81
N ARG A 219 5.00 0.32 -31.85
CA ARG A 219 5.02 -0.68 -32.92
C ARG A 219 4.79 -0.07 -34.30
N LEU A 220 3.85 0.88 -34.41
CA LEU A 220 3.59 1.58 -35.66
C LEU A 220 4.81 2.40 -36.10
N ALA A 221 5.43 3.15 -35.17
CA ALA A 221 6.62 3.96 -35.45
C ALA A 221 7.84 3.11 -35.86
N GLY A 222 8.04 1.95 -35.22
CA GLY A 222 9.14 1.05 -35.56
C GLY A 222 8.92 0.27 -36.86
N SER A 223 7.67 -0.05 -37.22
CA SER A 223 7.34 -0.79 -38.46
C SER A 223 7.49 0.02 -39.76
N GLY A 224 7.53 1.35 -39.65
CA GLY A 224 7.69 2.27 -40.77
C GLY A 224 9.16 2.60 -41.10
N ASP A 225 10.12 2.14 -40.29
CA ASP A 225 11.53 2.45 -40.48
C ASP A 225 12.18 1.46 -41.46
N THR A 226 12.77 1.99 -42.53
CA THR A 226 13.43 1.18 -43.58
C THR A 226 14.88 0.83 -43.26
N ASP A 227 15.40 1.29 -42.12
CA ASP A 227 16.76 1.00 -41.68
C ASP A 227 16.83 -0.34 -40.91
N ASP A 228 17.59 -1.30 -41.45
CA ASP A 228 17.80 -2.62 -40.85
C ASP A 228 18.38 -2.52 -39.42
N GLU A 229 19.15 -1.47 -39.11
CA GLU A 229 19.67 -1.23 -37.77
C GLU A 229 18.56 -0.82 -36.80
N ILE A 230 17.64 0.06 -37.21
CA ILE A 230 16.50 0.47 -36.39
C ILE A 230 15.50 -0.66 -36.20
N ALA A 231 15.26 -1.47 -37.24
CA ALA A 231 14.43 -2.66 -37.14
C ALA A 231 14.99 -3.64 -36.09
N ARG A 232 16.31 -3.84 -36.06
CA ARG A 232 16.97 -4.68 -35.06
C ARG A 232 16.91 -4.09 -33.65
N LEU A 233 17.23 -2.80 -33.47
CA LEU A 233 17.17 -2.14 -32.17
C LEU A 233 15.73 -2.14 -31.59
N THR A 234 14.73 -1.96 -32.45
CA THR A 234 13.31 -2.06 -32.06
C THR A 234 12.94 -3.47 -31.61
N ALA A 235 13.42 -4.52 -32.30
CA ALA A 235 13.19 -5.90 -31.89
C ALA A 235 13.86 -6.22 -30.53
N ASP A 236 15.06 -5.69 -30.28
CA ASP A 236 15.76 -5.84 -29.00
C ASP A 236 14.96 -5.15 -27.86
N VAL A 237 14.38 -3.97 -28.13
CA VAL A 237 13.50 -3.27 -27.19
C VAL A 237 12.21 -4.05 -26.92
N ASP A 238 11.57 -4.62 -27.94
CA ASP A 238 10.38 -5.45 -27.77
C ASP A 238 10.65 -6.68 -26.88
N GLN A 239 11.82 -7.32 -27.06
CA GLN A 239 12.24 -8.42 -26.20
C GLN A 239 12.44 -7.98 -24.75
N LEU A 240 13.10 -6.83 -24.52
CA LEU A 240 13.27 -6.26 -23.19
C LEU A 240 11.93 -5.89 -22.55
N ASN A 241 11.01 -5.30 -23.31
CA ASN A 241 9.66 -4.98 -22.86
C ASN A 241 8.89 -6.22 -22.41
N GLY A 242 8.97 -7.32 -23.17
CA GLY A 242 8.38 -8.60 -22.76
C GLY A 242 8.93 -9.09 -21.41
N ARG A 243 10.25 -9.00 -21.21
CA ARG A 243 10.91 -9.40 -19.95
C ARG A 243 10.55 -8.46 -18.80
N ILE A 244 10.52 -7.15 -19.02
CA ILE A 244 10.13 -6.14 -18.03
C ILE A 244 8.67 -6.37 -17.59
N ASN A 245 7.76 -6.54 -18.55
CA ASN A 245 6.34 -6.78 -18.26
C ASN A 245 6.13 -8.09 -17.48
N HIS A 246 6.91 -9.13 -17.81
CA HIS A 246 6.90 -10.36 -17.03
C HIS A 246 7.39 -10.14 -15.59
N LYS A 247 8.48 -9.39 -15.39
CA LYS A 247 8.96 -9.03 -14.04
C LYS A 247 8.01 -8.13 -13.26
N LEU A 248 7.29 -7.24 -13.93
CA LEU A 248 6.24 -6.44 -13.33
C LEU A 248 5.05 -7.30 -12.89
N ALA A 249 4.66 -8.30 -13.68
CA ALA A 249 3.61 -9.24 -13.31
C ALA A 249 4.04 -10.12 -12.11
N GLU A 250 5.27 -10.64 -12.11
CA GLU A 250 5.83 -11.35 -10.95
C GLU A 250 5.85 -10.45 -9.71
N TYR A 251 6.28 -9.19 -9.84
CA TYR A 251 6.31 -8.24 -8.73
C TYR A 251 4.91 -7.96 -8.18
N GLU A 252 3.93 -7.72 -9.05
CA GLU A 252 2.51 -7.51 -8.69
C GLU A 252 1.98 -8.71 -7.90
N GLU A 253 2.16 -9.91 -8.44
CA GLU A 253 1.79 -11.17 -7.82
C GLU A 253 2.45 -11.37 -6.45
N TYR A 254 3.77 -11.14 -6.34
CA TYR A 254 4.48 -11.25 -5.07
C TYR A 254 4.09 -10.16 -4.08
N CYS A 255 3.72 -8.96 -4.54
CA CYS A 255 3.21 -7.87 -3.70
C CYS A 255 1.84 -8.18 -3.11
N GLU A 256 1.02 -8.97 -3.79
CA GLU A 256 -0.25 -9.48 -3.25
C GLU A 256 0.01 -10.66 -2.30
N TYR A 257 0.79 -11.66 -2.74
CA TYR A 257 1.04 -12.86 -1.95
C TYR A 257 1.88 -12.66 -0.70
N LYS A 258 2.75 -11.65 -0.66
CA LYS A 258 3.51 -11.38 0.57
C LYS A 258 2.60 -11.03 1.75
N TRP A 259 1.35 -10.63 1.49
CA TRP A 259 0.37 -10.30 2.53
C TRP A 259 -0.72 -11.35 2.72
N ILE A 260 -0.93 -12.27 1.77
CA ILE A 260 -2.01 -13.28 1.86
C ILE A 260 -1.90 -14.15 3.12
N GLY A 261 -0.68 -14.39 3.58
CA GLY A 261 -0.41 -15.18 4.76
C GLY A 261 -1.06 -14.65 6.02
N PHE A 262 -1.26 -13.33 6.10
CA PHE A 262 -1.83 -12.67 7.27
C PHE A 262 -3.32 -12.98 7.46
N TRP A 263 -4.04 -13.40 6.40
CA TRP A 263 -5.39 -13.95 6.55
C TRP A 263 -5.43 -15.23 7.39
N TRP A 264 -4.33 -15.98 7.41
CA TRP A 264 -4.19 -17.21 8.21
C TRP A 264 -3.43 -16.97 9.52
N GLY A 265 -3.32 -15.70 9.93
CA GLY A 265 -2.54 -15.27 11.07
C GLY A 265 -1.04 -15.13 10.77
N LEU A 266 -0.25 -15.01 11.83
CA LEU A 266 1.04 -14.34 11.74
C LEU A 266 2.21 -15.20 11.37
N VAL A 267 2.15 -16.46 11.77
CA VAL A 267 3.04 -17.46 11.22
C VAL A 267 2.81 -17.55 9.71
N GLY A 268 1.55 -17.51 9.27
CA GLY A 268 1.21 -17.43 7.84
C GLY A 268 1.77 -16.17 7.18
N GLY A 269 1.60 -15.01 7.82
CA GLY A 269 2.10 -13.71 7.36
C GLY A 269 3.63 -13.62 7.28
N ALA A 270 4.34 -14.03 8.32
CA ALA A 270 5.80 -14.07 8.36
C ALA A 270 6.38 -15.08 7.35
N VAL A 271 5.74 -16.24 7.18
CA VAL A 271 6.07 -17.21 6.12
C VAL A 271 5.86 -16.58 4.74
N SER A 272 4.73 -15.91 4.53
CA SER A 272 4.43 -15.28 3.25
C SER A 272 5.36 -14.10 2.95
N LEU A 273 5.66 -13.24 3.92
CA LEU A 273 6.63 -12.16 3.75
C LEU A 273 8.05 -12.67 3.55
N SER A 274 8.49 -13.69 4.29
CA SER A 274 9.84 -14.25 4.12
C SER A 274 10.01 -14.95 2.78
N ILE A 275 8.95 -15.51 2.21
CA ILE A 275 8.97 -16.12 0.87
C ILE A 275 8.83 -15.08 -0.23
N PHE A 276 7.81 -14.23 -0.15
CA PHE A 276 7.40 -13.36 -1.26
C PHE A 276 7.99 -11.95 -1.15
N GLY A 277 8.38 -11.47 0.02
CA GLY A 277 9.09 -10.20 0.20
C GLY A 277 10.42 -10.16 -0.57
N PRO A 278 11.34 -11.13 -0.36
CA PRO A 278 12.59 -11.21 -1.13
C PRO A 278 12.35 -11.45 -2.62
N LYS A 279 11.33 -12.24 -3.00
CA LYS A 279 10.97 -12.45 -4.40
C LYS A 279 10.48 -11.17 -5.07
N ALA A 280 9.67 -10.36 -4.39
CA ALA A 280 9.23 -9.06 -4.86
C ALA A 280 10.41 -8.10 -5.04
N SER A 281 11.33 -8.03 -4.06
CA SER A 281 12.54 -7.21 -4.18
C SER A 281 13.39 -7.65 -5.37
N LYS A 282 13.63 -8.95 -5.52
CA LYS A 282 14.43 -9.50 -6.61
C LYS A 282 13.79 -9.24 -7.98
N ALA A 283 12.47 -9.40 -8.11
CA ALA A 283 11.77 -9.08 -9.35
C ALA A 283 11.91 -7.59 -9.72
N LEU A 284 11.87 -6.70 -8.72
CA LEU A 284 12.09 -5.27 -8.90
C LEU A 284 13.53 -4.95 -9.34
N ASP A 285 14.53 -5.55 -8.68
CA ASP A 285 15.95 -5.34 -9.01
C ASP A 285 16.25 -5.85 -10.43
N GLU A 286 15.71 -7.00 -10.81
CA GLU A 286 15.83 -7.54 -12.16
C GLU A 286 15.13 -6.64 -13.20
N LYS A 287 13.96 -6.09 -12.86
CA LYS A 287 13.28 -5.07 -13.69
C LYS A 287 14.14 -3.82 -13.84
N ASP A 288 14.73 -3.29 -12.76
CA ASP A 288 15.58 -2.10 -12.81
C ASP A 288 16.81 -2.32 -13.70
N ARG A 289 17.44 -3.50 -13.64
CA ARG A 289 18.53 -3.86 -14.55
C ARG A 289 18.08 -3.87 -16.02
N LEU A 290 16.92 -4.48 -16.31
CA LEU A 290 16.37 -4.52 -17.68
C LEU A 290 16.00 -3.13 -18.21
N ILE A 291 15.48 -2.24 -17.36
CA ILE A 291 15.22 -0.84 -17.72
C ILE A 291 16.53 -0.12 -18.06
N GLU A 292 17.60 -0.35 -17.32
CA GLU A 292 18.88 0.28 -17.63
C GLU A 292 19.47 -0.24 -18.95
N GLU A 293 19.36 -1.55 -19.24
CA GLU A 293 19.68 -2.13 -20.55
C GLU A 293 18.87 -1.45 -21.67
N LYS A 294 17.54 -1.30 -21.48
CA LYS A 294 16.65 -0.65 -22.45
C LYS A 294 17.05 0.80 -22.73
N ARG A 295 17.37 1.57 -21.70
CA ARG A 295 17.79 2.98 -21.83
C ARG A 295 19.05 3.17 -22.67
N GLN A 296 19.94 2.19 -22.72
CA GLN A 296 21.13 2.28 -23.58
C GLN A 296 20.76 2.11 -25.06
N ILE A 297 19.78 1.27 -25.37
CA ILE A 297 19.26 1.06 -26.73
C ILE A 297 18.43 2.27 -27.17
N GLU A 298 17.60 2.82 -26.30
CA GLU A 298 16.83 4.07 -26.56
C GLU A 298 17.73 5.23 -26.99
N LYS A 299 18.91 5.37 -26.35
CA LYS A 299 19.90 6.40 -26.73
C LYS A 299 20.45 6.22 -28.15
N GLN A 300 20.55 4.98 -28.63
CA GLN A 300 21.00 4.68 -30.00
C GLN A 300 19.89 5.04 -31.00
N ILE A 301 18.64 4.66 -30.71
CA ILE A 301 17.47 4.98 -31.55
C ILE A 301 17.25 6.50 -31.67
N LYS A 302 17.51 7.27 -30.61
CA LYS A 302 17.39 8.74 -30.62
C LYS A 302 18.20 9.43 -31.73
N GLN A 303 19.28 8.82 -32.18
CA GLN A 303 20.14 9.40 -33.22
C GLN A 303 19.48 9.36 -34.62
N SER A 304 18.44 8.53 -34.79
CA SER A 304 17.79 8.29 -36.08
C SER A 304 16.31 8.66 -36.07
N ASN A 305 15.58 8.42 -34.97
CA ASN A 305 14.13 8.62 -34.91
C ASN A 305 13.70 9.23 -33.56
N ALA A 306 13.52 10.55 -33.54
CA ALA A 306 13.18 11.31 -32.32
C ALA A 306 11.82 10.91 -31.72
N LEU A 307 10.78 10.76 -32.56
CA LEU A 307 9.45 10.37 -32.10
C LEU A 307 9.44 8.95 -31.50
N LEU A 308 10.10 7.99 -32.16
CA LEU A 308 10.23 6.63 -31.63
C LEU A 308 10.99 6.63 -30.30
N SER A 309 12.09 7.38 -30.20
CA SER A 309 12.83 7.53 -28.95
C SER A 309 11.96 8.10 -27.81
N ASP A 310 11.15 9.12 -28.09
CA ASP A 310 10.30 9.76 -27.08
C ASP A 310 9.18 8.80 -26.61
N LEU A 311 8.59 8.04 -27.52
CA LEU A 311 7.59 7.02 -27.19
C LEU A 311 8.19 5.89 -26.33
N LEU A 312 9.40 5.43 -26.65
CA LEU A 312 10.11 4.40 -25.88
C LEU A 312 10.47 4.88 -24.47
N ALA A 313 11.01 6.10 -24.35
CA ALA A 313 11.31 6.72 -23.05
C ALA A 313 10.05 6.89 -22.19
N PHE A 314 8.93 7.24 -22.83
CA PHE A 314 7.64 7.32 -22.16
C PHE A 314 7.14 5.95 -21.67
N GLU A 315 7.24 4.91 -22.49
CA GLU A 315 6.91 3.53 -22.08
C GLU A 315 7.77 3.07 -20.90
N THR A 316 9.06 3.38 -20.91
CA THR A 316 9.96 3.10 -19.77
C THR A 316 9.48 3.81 -18.49
N SER A 317 8.98 5.04 -18.62
CA SER A 317 8.39 5.79 -17.51
C SER A 317 7.07 5.15 -17.01
N LEU A 318 6.24 4.61 -17.92
CA LEU A 318 5.04 3.86 -17.54
C LEU A 318 5.35 2.55 -16.82
N GLN A 319 6.39 1.84 -17.24
CA GLN A 319 6.83 0.60 -16.60
C GLN A 319 7.33 0.85 -15.17
N ASP A 320 8.07 1.94 -14.97
CA ASP A 320 8.50 2.35 -13.63
C ASP A 320 7.31 2.80 -12.77
N LEU A 321 6.39 3.59 -13.34
CA LEU A 321 5.15 3.99 -12.67
C LEU A 321 4.32 2.80 -12.22
N LYS A 322 4.15 1.78 -13.08
CA LYS A 322 3.38 0.57 -12.77
C LYS A 322 3.91 -0.11 -11.50
N ALA A 323 5.22 -0.32 -11.38
CA ALA A 323 5.81 -0.91 -10.17
C ALA A 323 5.52 -0.08 -8.90
N ARG A 324 5.51 1.24 -9.02
CA ARG A 324 5.27 2.16 -7.87
C ARG A 324 3.80 2.20 -7.48
N VAL A 325 2.90 2.23 -8.45
CA VAL A 325 1.45 2.16 -8.22
C VAL A 325 1.03 0.79 -7.69
N ASP A 326 1.64 -0.30 -8.15
CA ASP A 326 1.41 -1.65 -7.62
C ASP A 326 1.85 -1.75 -6.14
N GLY A 327 2.99 -1.16 -5.79
CA GLY A 327 3.42 -1.01 -4.40
C GLY A 327 2.44 -0.19 -3.56
N ALA A 328 1.98 0.95 -4.07
CA ALA A 328 0.99 1.81 -3.41
C ALA A 328 -0.35 1.09 -3.17
N ALA A 329 -0.85 0.35 -4.15
CA ALA A 329 -2.10 -0.42 -4.04
C ALA A 329 -1.99 -1.52 -2.97
N SER A 330 -0.86 -2.22 -2.94
CA SER A 330 -0.52 -3.21 -1.91
C SER A 330 -0.51 -2.55 -0.52
N SER A 331 0.21 -1.44 -0.34
CA SER A 331 0.30 -0.71 0.93
C SER A 331 -1.07 -0.28 1.47
N VAL A 332 -1.92 0.35 0.65
CA VAL A 332 -3.23 0.81 1.11
C VAL A 332 -4.17 -0.36 1.44
N SER A 333 -4.10 -1.46 0.69
CA SER A 333 -4.87 -2.67 1.00
C SER A 333 -4.45 -3.31 2.33
N ASN A 334 -3.17 -3.24 2.69
CA ASN A 334 -2.71 -3.74 3.98
C ASN A 334 -3.22 -2.92 5.15
N ILE A 335 -3.28 -1.60 4.99
CA ILE A 335 -3.86 -0.71 6.00
C ILE A 335 -5.35 -1.02 6.16
N GLU A 336 -6.07 -1.34 5.08
CA GLU A 336 -7.46 -1.80 5.15
C GLU A 336 -7.59 -3.08 5.98
N SER A 337 -6.72 -4.08 5.74
CA SER A 337 -6.66 -5.30 6.56
C SER A 337 -6.35 -5.02 8.03
N LEU A 338 -5.49 -4.04 8.33
CA LEU A 338 -5.20 -3.64 9.72
C LEU A 338 -6.44 -3.09 10.43
N TRP A 339 -7.27 -2.31 9.74
CA TRP A 339 -8.50 -1.79 10.31
C TRP A 339 -9.49 -2.90 10.64
N VAL A 340 -9.64 -3.88 9.75
CA VAL A 340 -10.53 -5.04 9.97
C VAL A 340 -10.07 -5.83 11.20
N LEU A 341 -8.78 -6.14 11.30
CA LEU A 341 -8.24 -6.89 12.45
C LEU A 341 -8.38 -6.12 13.77
N LEU A 342 -8.21 -4.79 13.74
CA LEU A 342 -8.46 -3.95 14.90
C LEU A 342 -9.93 -3.95 15.32
N GLU A 343 -10.85 -3.85 14.37
CA GLU A 343 -12.29 -3.89 14.62
C GLU A 343 -12.67 -5.21 15.31
N GLU A 344 -12.22 -6.34 14.75
CA GLU A 344 -12.40 -7.66 15.36
C GLU A 344 -11.81 -7.76 16.76
N LEU A 345 -10.61 -7.19 16.98
CA LEU A 345 -9.94 -7.23 18.28
C LEU A 345 -10.79 -6.50 19.34
N VAL A 346 -11.28 -5.33 18.97
CA VAL A 346 -12.03 -4.45 19.87
C VAL A 346 -13.44 -5.00 20.12
N ASP A 347 -14.08 -5.59 19.12
CA ASP A 347 -15.38 -6.26 19.28
C ASP A 347 -15.28 -7.47 20.19
N ALA A 348 -14.32 -8.37 19.93
CA ALA A 348 -14.12 -9.55 20.75
C ALA A 348 -13.75 -9.16 22.20
N SER A 349 -12.93 -8.12 22.35
CA SER A 349 -12.57 -7.52 23.65
C SER A 349 -13.79 -7.01 24.41
N TYR A 350 -14.67 -6.28 23.72
CA TYR A 350 -15.90 -5.74 24.29
C TYR A 350 -16.82 -6.84 24.80
N ASP A 351 -17.09 -7.85 23.96
CA ASP A 351 -17.98 -8.95 24.32
C ASP A 351 -17.43 -9.75 25.50
N ARG A 352 -16.11 -9.91 25.59
CA ARG A 352 -15.49 -10.61 26.70
C ARG A 352 -15.53 -9.82 28.01
N ILE A 353 -15.32 -8.50 27.97
CA ILE A 353 -15.47 -7.64 29.16
C ILE A 353 -16.93 -7.64 29.64
N LYS A 354 -17.88 -7.57 28.71
CA LYS A 354 -19.31 -7.56 29.04
C LYS A 354 -19.78 -8.83 29.75
N ASN A 355 -19.22 -9.97 29.37
CA ASN A 355 -19.66 -11.28 29.84
C ASN A 355 -18.74 -11.91 30.90
N THR A 356 -17.68 -11.23 31.33
CA THR A 356 -16.74 -11.78 32.32
C THR A 356 -17.13 -11.44 33.77
N ASN A 357 -17.01 -12.44 34.64
CA ASN A 357 -16.92 -12.25 36.09
C ASN A 357 -15.52 -12.61 36.64
N ASN A 358 -14.55 -12.87 35.75
CA ASN A 358 -13.23 -13.38 36.09
C ASN A 358 -12.18 -12.26 35.96
N ALA A 359 -11.57 -11.92 37.10
CA ALA A 359 -10.55 -10.88 37.24
C ALA A 359 -9.24 -11.21 36.51
N LEU A 360 -8.91 -12.50 36.31
CA LEU A 360 -7.72 -12.90 35.56
C LEU A 360 -7.78 -12.47 34.09
N TYR A 361 -8.97 -12.41 33.49
CA TYR A 361 -9.11 -11.93 32.11
C TYR A 361 -8.75 -10.45 31.99
N LEU A 362 -9.00 -9.63 33.02
CA LEU A 362 -8.60 -8.22 33.02
C LEU A 362 -7.07 -8.06 33.06
N VAL A 363 -6.36 -9.00 33.69
CA VAL A 363 -4.89 -9.01 33.70
C VAL A 363 -4.34 -9.35 32.32
N SER A 364 -4.86 -10.41 31.70
CA SER A 364 -4.50 -10.74 30.34
C SER A 364 -4.84 -9.58 29.38
N PHE A 365 -5.93 -8.88 29.62
CA PHE A 365 -6.36 -7.72 28.84
C PHE A 365 -5.34 -6.57 28.89
N VAL A 366 -4.85 -6.23 30.10
CA VAL A 366 -3.80 -5.20 30.30
C VAL A 366 -2.54 -5.51 29.50
N SER A 367 -2.03 -6.74 29.59
CA SER A 367 -0.80 -7.13 28.89
C SER A 367 -0.94 -7.03 27.35
N ARG A 368 -2.13 -7.35 26.83
CA ARG A 368 -2.45 -7.24 25.40
C ARG A 368 -2.53 -5.80 24.94
N PHE A 369 -3.22 -4.93 25.68
CA PHE A 369 -3.29 -3.50 25.38
C PHE A 369 -1.92 -2.83 25.45
N GLN A 370 -1.06 -3.22 26.39
CA GLN A 370 0.31 -2.73 26.45
C GLN A 370 1.14 -3.11 25.22
N THR A 371 0.96 -4.32 24.71
CA THR A 371 1.58 -4.76 23.45
C THR A 371 1.04 -3.95 22.27
N LEU A 372 -0.29 -3.81 22.17
CA LEU A 372 -0.95 -3.03 21.12
C LEU A 372 -0.41 -1.59 21.08
N MET A 373 -0.27 -0.93 22.24
CA MET A 373 0.29 0.41 22.33
C MET A 373 1.72 0.53 21.81
N SER A 374 2.59 -0.43 22.14
CA SER A 374 3.98 -0.45 21.65
C SER A 374 4.01 -0.48 20.13
N ASN A 375 3.18 -1.33 19.54
CA ASN A 375 3.14 -1.60 18.12
C ASN A 375 2.57 -0.41 17.34
N TRP A 376 1.51 0.23 17.87
CA TRP A 376 0.94 1.42 17.27
C TRP A 376 1.83 2.67 17.41
N ARG A 377 2.73 2.70 18.38
CA ARG A 377 3.76 3.74 18.45
C ARG A 377 4.73 3.64 17.28
N GLU A 378 5.06 2.44 16.82
CA GLU A 378 5.92 2.23 15.65
C GLU A 378 5.18 2.60 14.35
N ILE A 379 3.89 2.25 14.22
CA ILE A 379 3.06 2.72 13.10
C ILE A 379 2.95 4.24 13.09
N GLN A 380 2.80 4.88 14.25
CA GLN A 380 2.77 6.33 14.35
C GLN A 380 4.05 6.98 13.78
N VAL A 381 5.21 6.39 14.05
CA VAL A 381 6.49 6.83 13.47
C VAL A 381 6.49 6.64 11.95
N GLN A 382 6.06 5.48 11.44
CA GLN A 382 5.98 5.25 10.00
C GLN A 382 5.01 6.20 9.30
N ALA A 383 3.85 6.48 9.90
CA ALA A 383 2.88 7.43 9.38
C ALA A 383 3.45 8.86 9.33
N PHE A 384 4.25 9.25 10.33
CA PHE A 384 4.99 10.49 10.33
C PHE A 384 6.07 10.52 9.23
N ASP A 385 6.79 9.43 9.02
CA ASP A 385 7.77 9.30 7.92
C ASP A 385 7.09 9.45 6.55
N LEU A 386 5.89 8.88 6.36
CA LEU A 386 5.09 9.06 5.14
C LEU A 386 4.66 10.53 4.92
N LEU A 387 4.19 11.21 5.96
CA LEU A 387 3.86 12.64 5.87
C LEU A 387 5.09 13.46 5.49
N THR A 388 6.24 13.12 6.08
CA THR A 388 7.53 13.72 5.76
C THR A 388 7.96 13.43 4.32
N ALA A 389 7.69 12.23 3.80
CA ALA A 389 7.95 11.85 2.41
C ALA A 389 7.25 12.78 1.42
N PHE A 390 5.96 13.00 1.62
CA PHE A 390 5.15 13.87 0.78
C PHE A 390 5.57 15.33 0.88
N ASN A 391 5.93 15.81 2.07
CA ASN A 391 6.40 17.17 2.29
C ASN A 391 7.78 17.41 1.65
N ASN A 392 8.76 16.54 1.89
CA ASN A 392 10.10 16.67 1.32
C ASN A 392 10.08 16.59 -0.22
N ALA A 393 9.18 15.79 -0.79
CA ALA A 393 9.01 15.74 -2.24
C ALA A 393 8.46 17.05 -2.82
N LEU A 394 7.77 17.89 -2.03
CA LEU A 394 7.26 19.21 -2.47
C LEU A 394 8.38 20.27 -2.53
N ASP A 395 9.44 20.10 -1.74
CA ASP A 395 10.51 21.09 -1.57
C ASP A 395 11.73 20.86 -2.49
N GLU A 396 11.84 19.69 -3.14
CA GLU A 396 12.93 19.40 -4.06
C GLU A 396 12.59 19.81 -5.51
N PRO A 397 13.44 20.61 -6.19
CA PRO A 397 13.27 20.88 -7.61
C PRO A 397 13.41 19.58 -8.41
N VAL A 398 12.48 19.36 -9.31
CA VAL A 398 12.46 18.21 -10.21
C VAL A 398 13.60 18.39 -11.22
N ALA A 399 14.70 17.64 -11.01
CA ALA A 399 15.83 17.60 -11.93
C ALA A 399 15.60 16.61 -13.08
#